data_AF-A0A7C6TJJ4-F1
#
_entry.id   AF-A0A7C6TJJ4-F1
#
_cell.length_a   1.000
_cell.length_b   1.000
_cell.length_c   1.000
_cell.angle_alpha   90.00
_cell.angle_beta   90.00
_cell.angle_gamma   90.00
#
_symmetry.space_group_name_H-M   'P 1'
#
loop_
_entity.id
_entity.type
_entity.pdbx_description
1 polymer ?
#
loop_
_entity_poly.entity_id
_entity_poly.type
_entity_poly.pdbx_seq_one_letter_code
_entity_poly.pdbx_strand_id
1 'polypeptide(L)'
;RYSAPGGEAELLGLYFADAGQHLEHRTYIDHNSPKATSNVHYKGALQGKDARSVWIGDVLIRPEALDIDTYELNRNLILSDGARADSVPNLEIETGDIAGAGHASSTGRFDEEHLFYLMSRGIPEEVARQLVVRGFFNEVIQKIQVPEIEDVLNERIEEELSRSVL
;
A
#
# COMPACT_ATOMS: atom_id res chain seq x y z
N ARG A 1 18.64 3.10 3.39
CA ARG A 1 19.94 2.91 4.07
C ARG A 1 19.93 3.70 5.38
N TYR A 2 20.38 3.10 6.47
CA TYR A 2 20.41 3.71 7.80
C TYR A 2 21.77 4.37 8.09
N SER A 3 21.73 5.49 8.80
CA SER A 3 22.94 6.27 9.14
C SER A 3 23.65 5.76 10.40
N ALA A 4 22.95 5.02 11.26
CA ALA A 4 23.46 4.48 12.51
C ALA A 4 22.60 3.29 12.99
N PRO A 5 23.10 2.44 13.90
CA PRO A 5 22.32 1.38 14.53
C PRO A 5 21.07 1.91 15.22
N GLY A 6 20.00 1.12 15.23
CA GLY A 6 18.72 1.51 15.84
C GLY A 6 17.91 2.52 15.00
N GLY A 7 18.27 2.72 13.73
CA GLY A 7 17.52 3.61 12.85
C GLY A 7 16.16 3.03 12.47
N GLU A 8 15.17 3.91 12.30
CA GLU A 8 13.79 3.51 11.99
C GLU A 8 13.36 4.15 10.65
N ALA A 9 12.54 3.43 9.89
CA ALA A 9 11.98 3.93 8.64
C ALA A 9 10.51 3.51 8.50
N GLU A 10 9.62 4.48 8.37
CA GLU A 10 8.22 4.24 8.04
C GLU A 10 7.90 4.88 6.68
N LEU A 11 7.45 4.05 5.74
CA LEU A 11 7.12 4.46 4.38
C LEU A 11 5.64 4.11 4.15
N LEU A 12 4.80 5.13 4.25
CA LEU A 12 3.36 5.02 4.03
C LEU A 12 3.02 5.64 2.68
N GLY A 13 2.27 4.91 1.87
CA GLY A 13 1.92 5.36 0.52
C GLY A 13 0.54 4.94 0.10
N LEU A 14 -0.09 5.81 -0.69
CA LEU A 14 -1.36 5.54 -1.35
C LEU A 14 -1.33 6.10 -2.77
N TYR A 15 -1.93 5.35 -3.71
CA TYR A 15 -1.99 5.76 -5.11
C TYR A 15 -3.30 5.33 -5.78
N PHE A 16 -3.71 6.14 -6.75
CA PHE A 16 -4.81 5.85 -7.67
C PHE A 16 -4.28 5.87 -9.09
N ALA A 17 -4.62 4.86 -9.90
CA ALA A 17 -4.35 4.86 -11.33
C ALA A 17 -5.66 4.81 -12.11
N ASP A 18 -5.87 5.81 -12.96
CA ASP A 18 -7.01 5.92 -13.88
C ASP A 18 -6.67 5.40 -15.28
N ALA A 19 -7.68 5.42 -16.16
CA ALA A 19 -7.58 4.96 -17.53
C ALA A 19 -6.33 5.52 -18.25
N GLY A 20 -5.53 4.61 -18.81
CA GLY A 20 -4.29 4.92 -19.53
C GLY A 20 -3.11 5.38 -18.67
N GLN A 21 -3.26 5.50 -17.33
CA GLN A 21 -2.16 5.85 -16.45
C GLN A 21 -1.30 4.62 -16.13
N HIS A 22 0.01 4.85 -15.99
CA HIS A 22 0.97 3.85 -15.53
C HIS A 22 1.80 4.43 -14.39
N LEU A 23 1.61 3.89 -13.18
CA LEU A 23 2.33 4.31 -11.98
C LEU A 23 3.32 3.22 -11.56
N GLU A 24 4.57 3.60 -11.35
CA GLU A 24 5.61 2.68 -10.93
C GLU A 24 6.27 3.17 -9.64
N HIS A 25 6.24 2.32 -8.62
CA HIS A 25 6.83 2.56 -7.32
C HIS A 25 7.96 1.56 -7.09
N ARG A 26 9.16 2.10 -6.82
CA ARG A 26 10.33 1.30 -6.48
C ARG A 26 10.88 1.74 -5.14
N THR A 27 10.80 0.85 -4.16
CA THR A 27 11.40 1.08 -2.83
C THR A 27 12.59 0.18 -2.65
N TYR A 28 13.68 0.74 -2.12
CA TYR A 28 14.85 -0.03 -1.72
C TYR A 28 15.24 0.29 -0.28
N ILE A 29 15.19 -0.71 0.58
CA ILE A 29 15.62 -0.60 1.98
C ILE A 29 16.87 -1.43 2.17
N ASP A 30 17.96 -0.72 2.47
CA ASP A 30 19.27 -1.29 2.79
C ASP A 30 19.46 -1.26 4.31
N HIS A 31 19.23 -2.39 4.96
CA HIS A 31 19.54 -2.64 6.37
C HIS A 31 21.04 -2.92 6.49
N ASN A 32 21.79 -1.84 6.75
CA ASN A 32 23.26 -1.82 6.80
C ASN A 32 23.84 -1.58 8.20
N SER A 33 23.01 -1.68 9.24
CA SER A 33 23.41 -1.48 10.63
C SER A 33 22.48 -2.25 11.56
N PRO A 34 22.96 -2.75 12.71
CA PRO A 34 22.14 -3.52 13.64
C PRO A 34 20.92 -2.77 14.17
N LYS A 35 19.91 -3.53 14.60
CA LYS A 35 18.71 -3.06 15.32
C LYS A 35 17.87 -2.05 14.56
N ALA A 36 18.07 -1.95 13.25
CA ALA A 36 17.27 -1.07 12.41
C ALA A 36 15.89 -1.70 12.15
N THR A 37 14.89 -0.85 12.00
CA THR A 37 13.51 -1.27 11.71
C THR A 37 12.98 -0.61 10.45
N SER A 38 12.13 -1.32 9.71
CA SER A 38 11.34 -0.69 8.65
C SER A 38 9.93 -1.23 8.54
N ASN A 39 8.99 -0.31 8.29
CA ASN A 39 7.63 -0.63 7.90
C ASN A 39 7.29 0.07 6.59
N VAL A 40 6.99 -0.72 5.57
CA VAL A 40 6.54 -0.22 4.27
C VAL A 40 5.09 -0.64 4.09
N HIS A 41 4.18 0.32 3.93
CA HIS A 41 2.77 0.03 3.71
C HIS A 41 2.22 0.90 2.59
N TYR A 42 2.01 0.28 1.44
CA TYR A 42 1.49 0.92 0.25
C TYR A 42 0.16 0.31 -0.17
N LYS A 43 -0.80 1.17 -0.50
CA LYS A 43 -2.09 0.77 -1.02
C LYS A 43 -2.40 1.43 -2.34
N GLY A 44 -2.92 0.66 -3.28
CA GLY A 44 -3.29 1.12 -4.62
C GLY A 44 -4.75 0.86 -4.92
N ALA A 45 -5.42 1.78 -5.61
CA ALA A 45 -6.69 1.52 -6.26
C ALA A 45 -6.58 1.85 -7.76
N LEU A 46 -7.12 0.99 -8.62
CA LEU A 46 -6.94 1.13 -10.05
C LEU A 46 -8.28 0.99 -10.77
N GLN A 47 -8.54 1.87 -11.72
CA GLN A 47 -9.76 1.87 -12.52
C GLN A 47 -9.52 2.35 -13.95
N GLY A 48 -10.42 1.98 -14.83
CA GLY A 48 -10.40 2.36 -16.22
C GLY A 48 -9.52 1.45 -17.08
N LYS A 49 -9.71 1.59 -18.39
CA LYS A 49 -9.02 0.80 -19.40
C LYS A 49 -7.53 1.13 -19.40
N ASP A 50 -6.69 0.10 -19.43
CA ASP A 50 -5.22 0.20 -19.51
C ASP A 50 -4.57 0.91 -18.30
N ALA A 51 -5.31 1.11 -17.20
CA ALA A 51 -4.75 1.60 -15.95
C ALA A 51 -3.80 0.55 -15.36
N ARG A 52 -2.60 0.99 -14.99
CA ARG A 52 -1.54 0.09 -14.54
C ARG A 52 -0.78 0.62 -13.34
N SER A 53 -0.54 -0.25 -12.36
CA SER A 53 0.46 -0.03 -11.32
C SER A 53 1.53 -1.10 -11.37
N VAL A 54 2.76 -0.71 -11.02
CA VAL A 54 3.88 -1.60 -10.79
C VAL A 54 4.49 -1.28 -9.44
N TRP A 55 4.58 -2.27 -8.58
CA TRP A 55 5.29 -2.22 -7.31
C TRP A 55 6.52 -3.12 -7.38
N ILE A 56 7.69 -2.54 -7.14
CA ILE A 56 8.94 -3.27 -6.92
C ILE A 56 9.46 -2.90 -5.53
N GLY A 57 9.35 -3.83 -4.60
CA GLY A 57 9.90 -3.66 -3.25
C GLY A 57 11.16 -4.50 -3.11
N ASP A 58 12.27 -3.86 -2.76
CA ASP A 58 13.54 -4.54 -2.52
C ASP A 58 14.00 -4.25 -1.09
N VAL A 59 14.24 -5.30 -0.32
CA VAL A 59 14.83 -5.20 1.01
C VAL A 59 16.10 -6.05 1.05
N LEU A 60 17.23 -5.42 1.40
CA LEU A 60 18.50 -6.08 1.65
C LEU A 60 18.83 -6.00 3.14
N ILE A 61 19.06 -7.15 3.77
CA ILE A 61 19.61 -7.27 5.13
C ILE A 61 21.03 -7.79 5.03
N ARG A 62 22.00 -6.91 5.33
CA ARG A 62 23.43 -7.20 5.25
C ARG A 62 23.93 -8.12 6.37
N PRO A 63 25.10 -8.77 6.24
CA PRO A 63 25.62 -9.69 7.24
C PRO A 63 25.83 -9.04 8.61
N GLU A 64 26.24 -7.77 8.64
CA GLU A 64 26.46 -7.00 9.87
C GLU A 64 25.17 -6.47 10.53
N ALA A 65 24.02 -6.57 9.86
CA ALA A 65 22.75 -6.04 10.32
C ALA A 65 22.01 -7.07 11.18
N LEU A 66 22.42 -7.17 12.46
CA LEU A 66 21.81 -8.07 13.43
C LEU A 66 20.53 -7.46 14.04
N ASP A 67 19.64 -8.29 14.58
CA ASP A 67 18.41 -7.87 15.27
C ASP A 67 17.49 -6.99 14.41
N ILE A 68 17.39 -7.24 13.10
CA ILE A 68 16.52 -6.48 12.19
C ILE A 68 15.06 -6.91 12.33
N ASP A 69 14.16 -5.93 12.34
CA ASP A 69 12.71 -6.13 12.24
C ASP A 69 12.15 -5.33 11.05
N THR A 70 11.70 -6.03 10.01
CA THR A 70 11.20 -5.40 8.78
C THR A 70 9.93 -6.04 8.25
N TYR A 71 8.99 -5.21 7.82
CA TYR A 71 7.78 -5.66 7.14
C TYR A 71 7.44 -4.80 5.93
N GLU A 72 7.11 -5.45 4.83
CA GLU A 72 6.67 -4.82 3.58
C GLU A 72 5.26 -5.27 3.21
N LEU A 73 4.36 -4.33 2.95
CA LEU A 73 2.98 -4.60 2.55
C LEU A 73 2.60 -3.75 1.34
N ASN A 74 2.21 -4.42 0.26
CA ASN A 74 1.57 -3.80 -0.90
C ASN A 74 0.19 -4.42 -1.12
N ARG A 75 -0.88 -3.61 -1.09
CA ARG A 75 -2.24 -4.08 -1.42
C ARG A 75 -2.83 -3.27 -2.56
N ASN A 76 -3.42 -3.95 -3.53
CA ASN A 76 -4.05 -3.32 -4.69
C ASN A 76 -5.53 -3.71 -4.78
N LEU A 77 -6.38 -2.72 -5.02
CA LEU A 77 -7.80 -2.89 -5.29
C LEU A 77 -8.08 -2.55 -6.76
N ILE A 78 -8.50 -3.54 -7.53
CA ILE A 78 -8.93 -3.39 -8.92
C ILE A 78 -10.42 -3.04 -8.92
N LEU A 79 -10.73 -1.80 -9.28
CA LEU A 79 -12.08 -1.23 -9.20
C LEU A 79 -12.91 -1.56 -10.44
N SER A 80 -12.29 -1.63 -11.62
CA SER A 80 -12.96 -1.94 -12.89
C SER A 80 -12.20 -3.00 -13.68
N ASP A 81 -12.89 -3.60 -14.66
CA ASP A 81 -12.23 -4.41 -15.66
C ASP A 81 -11.23 -3.58 -16.49
N GLY A 82 -10.16 -4.24 -16.95
CA GLY A 82 -9.12 -3.62 -17.78
C GLY A 82 -7.97 -2.96 -17.01
N ALA A 83 -8.09 -2.80 -15.70
CA ALA A 83 -6.99 -2.35 -14.83
C ALA A 83 -6.08 -3.52 -14.39
N ARG A 84 -4.81 -3.23 -14.16
CA ARG A 84 -3.78 -4.24 -13.80
C ARG A 84 -2.80 -3.71 -12.77
N ALA A 85 -2.58 -4.48 -11.70
CA ALA A 85 -1.50 -4.22 -10.76
C ALA A 85 -0.47 -5.36 -10.83
N ASP A 86 0.78 -5.02 -11.11
CA ASP A 86 1.93 -5.90 -11.00
C ASP A 86 2.65 -5.58 -9.68
N SER A 87 2.94 -6.58 -8.84
CA SER A 87 3.59 -6.35 -7.55
C SER A 87 4.61 -7.45 -7.27
N VAL A 88 5.86 -7.04 -7.08
CA VAL A 88 7.03 -7.90 -6.95
C VAL A 88 7.83 -7.48 -5.71
N PRO A 89 7.55 -8.06 -4.54
CA PRO A 89 8.38 -7.87 -3.35
C PRO A 89 9.55 -8.86 -3.35
N ASN A 90 10.74 -8.37 -3.02
CA ASN A 90 11.99 -9.11 -2.95
C ASN A 90 12.64 -8.89 -1.59
N LEU A 91 13.11 -9.98 -0.99
CA LEU A 91 13.76 -9.96 0.32
C LEU A 91 15.05 -10.76 0.24
N GLU A 92 16.18 -10.06 0.40
CA GLU A 92 17.51 -10.63 0.43
C GLU A 92 18.06 -10.55 1.86
N ILE A 93 18.30 -11.72 2.47
CA ILE A 93 18.75 -11.82 3.86
C ILE A 93 20.09 -12.55 3.90
N GLU A 94 21.14 -11.82 4.27
CA GLU A 94 22.51 -12.34 4.29
C GLU A 94 22.99 -12.74 5.70
N THR A 95 22.12 -12.67 6.70
CA THR A 95 22.38 -13.09 8.08
C THR A 95 21.25 -13.94 8.65
N GLY A 96 21.58 -14.84 9.59
CA GLY A 96 20.59 -15.66 10.31
C GLY A 96 20.07 -15.01 11.59
N ASP A 97 20.62 -13.86 11.99
CA ASP A 97 20.32 -13.19 13.25
C ASP A 97 19.42 -11.97 13.02
N ILE A 98 18.11 -12.22 12.93
CA ILE A 98 17.07 -11.21 12.73
C ILE A 98 15.92 -11.41 13.71
N ALA A 99 15.27 -10.32 14.10
CA ALA A 99 14.06 -10.38 14.93
C ALA A 99 12.83 -10.75 14.09
N GLY A 100 12.72 -10.19 12.88
CA GLY A 100 11.60 -10.44 11.98
C GLY A 100 11.86 -9.88 10.58
N ALA A 101 11.49 -10.64 9.55
CA ALA A 101 11.47 -10.14 8.20
C ALA A 101 10.30 -10.76 7.44
N GLY A 102 9.49 -9.94 6.78
CA GLY A 102 8.36 -10.43 6.02
C GLY A 102 7.91 -9.45 4.94
N HIS A 103 7.26 -10.01 3.93
CA HIS A 103 6.52 -9.23 2.95
C HIS A 103 5.13 -9.82 2.73
N ALA A 104 4.22 -8.99 2.26
CA ALA A 104 2.92 -9.41 1.78
C ALA A 104 2.52 -8.54 0.59
N SER A 105 2.06 -9.20 -0.47
CA SER A 105 1.50 -8.54 -1.63
C SER A 105 0.16 -9.18 -1.97
N SER A 106 -0.87 -8.35 -2.15
CA SER A 106 -2.16 -8.83 -2.63
C SER A 106 -2.77 -7.87 -3.64
N THR A 107 -3.47 -8.45 -4.61
CA THR A 107 -4.27 -7.73 -5.60
C THR A 107 -5.63 -8.41 -5.66
N GLY A 108 -6.69 -7.63 -5.44
CA GLY A 108 -8.05 -8.15 -5.40
C GLY A 108 -9.05 -7.17 -6.01
N ARG A 109 -10.26 -7.65 -6.25
CA ARG A 109 -11.42 -6.80 -6.57
C ARG A 109 -12.19 -6.50 -5.28
N PHE A 110 -13.28 -5.76 -5.40
CA PHE A 110 -14.25 -5.64 -4.33
C PHE A 110 -14.71 -7.02 -3.85
N ASP A 111 -14.85 -7.14 -2.54
CA ASP A 111 -15.53 -8.29 -1.93
C ASP A 111 -17.03 -8.13 -2.11
N GLU A 112 -17.64 -9.04 -2.86
CA GLU A 112 -19.07 -9.01 -3.15
C GLU A 112 -19.91 -9.15 -1.87
N GLU A 113 -19.42 -9.83 -0.83
CA GLU A 113 -20.12 -9.96 0.44
C GLU A 113 -20.15 -8.62 1.20
N HIS A 114 -19.04 -7.87 1.18
CA HIS A 114 -19.00 -6.52 1.77
C HIS A 114 -19.95 -5.56 1.04
N LEU A 115 -19.95 -5.57 -0.30
CA LEU A 115 -20.85 -4.74 -1.08
C LEU A 115 -22.32 -5.13 -0.85
N PHE A 116 -22.62 -6.42 -0.92
CA PHE A 116 -23.97 -6.93 -0.65
C PHE A 116 -24.45 -6.53 0.75
N TYR A 117 -23.60 -6.66 1.77
CA TYR A 117 -23.95 -6.27 3.12
C TYR A 117 -24.30 -4.78 3.22
N LEU A 118 -23.48 -3.89 2.65
CA LEU A 118 -23.76 -2.45 2.64
C LEU A 118 -25.06 -2.12 1.89
N MET A 119 -25.26 -2.73 0.72
CA MET A 119 -26.48 -2.54 -0.08
C MET A 119 -27.73 -3.06 0.62
N SER A 120 -27.63 -4.16 1.38
CA SER A 120 -28.74 -4.69 2.18
C SER A 120 -29.23 -3.72 3.27
N ARG A 121 -28.41 -2.73 3.63
CA ARG A 121 -28.75 -1.63 4.54
C ARG A 121 -29.35 -0.41 3.83
N GLY A 122 -29.65 -0.52 2.54
CA GLY A 122 -30.24 0.54 1.73
C GLY A 122 -29.23 1.54 1.17
N ILE A 123 -27.93 1.25 1.27
CA ILE A 123 -26.88 2.09 0.70
C ILE A 123 -26.82 1.81 -0.82
N PRO A 124 -26.92 2.83 -1.70
CA PRO A 124 -26.76 2.63 -3.13
C PRO A 124 -25.39 2.02 -3.47
N GLU A 125 -25.34 1.17 -4.50
CA GLU A 125 -24.10 0.44 -4.87
C GLU A 125 -22.89 1.36 -5.06
N GLU A 126 -23.06 2.46 -5.79
CA GLU A 126 -22.02 3.47 -6.02
C GLU A 126 -21.43 4.00 -4.70
N VAL A 127 -22.31 4.33 -3.76
CA VAL A 127 -21.92 4.82 -2.42
C VAL A 127 -21.24 3.70 -1.62
N ALA A 128 -21.72 2.46 -1.72
CA ALA A 128 -21.11 1.31 -1.05
C ALA A 128 -19.67 1.06 -1.55
N ARG A 129 -19.45 1.14 -2.88
CA ARG A 129 -18.11 1.02 -3.48
C ARG A 129 -17.19 2.13 -2.98
N GLN A 130 -17.65 3.39 -2.98
CA GLN A 130 -16.89 4.51 -2.40
C GLN A 130 -16.52 4.27 -0.94
N LEU A 131 -17.46 3.80 -0.11
CA LEU A 131 -17.19 3.49 1.31
C LEU A 131 -16.12 2.41 1.49
N VAL A 132 -16.14 1.37 0.66
CA VAL A 132 -15.11 0.32 0.71
C VAL A 132 -13.74 0.89 0.33
N VAL A 133 -13.66 1.71 -0.71
CA VAL A 133 -12.39 2.34 -1.13
C VAL A 133 -11.87 3.31 -0.06
N ARG A 134 -12.74 4.13 0.54
CA ARG A 134 -12.40 5.00 1.69
C ARG A 134 -11.83 4.18 2.84
N GLY A 135 -12.54 3.14 3.28
CA GLY A 135 -12.09 2.26 4.35
C GLY A 135 -10.76 1.58 4.04
N PHE A 136 -10.55 1.19 2.79
CA PHE A 136 -9.30 0.60 2.32
C PHE A 136 -8.10 1.54 2.49
N PHE A 137 -8.20 2.81 2.07
CA PHE A 137 -7.11 3.78 2.23
C PHE A 137 -6.95 4.32 3.64
N ASN A 138 -8.06 4.44 4.38
CA ASN A 138 -8.04 5.00 5.74
C ASN A 138 -7.14 4.21 6.70
N GLU A 139 -6.92 2.90 6.47
CA GLU A 139 -5.94 2.09 7.22
C GLU A 139 -4.50 2.63 7.13
N VAL A 140 -4.11 3.21 5.99
CA VAL A 140 -2.79 3.84 5.81
C VAL A 140 -2.79 5.27 6.33
N ILE A 141 -3.87 6.03 6.06
CA ILE A 141 -3.97 7.44 6.46
C ILE A 141 -3.87 7.58 7.98
N GLN A 142 -4.58 6.76 8.75
CA GLN A 142 -4.55 6.80 10.21
C GLN A 142 -3.19 6.45 10.83
N LYS A 143 -2.26 5.86 10.06
CA LYS A 143 -0.89 5.61 10.51
C LYS A 143 0.00 6.85 10.41
N ILE A 144 -0.39 7.86 9.65
CA ILE A 144 0.41 9.08 9.43
C ILE A 144 0.49 9.91 10.72
N GLN A 145 -0.58 9.95 11.52
CA GLN A 145 -0.62 10.62 12.83
C GLN A 145 -0.30 12.12 12.76
N VAL A 146 -0.57 12.74 11.60
CA VAL A 146 -0.43 14.18 11.37
C VAL A 146 -1.75 14.68 10.80
N PRO A 147 -2.65 15.24 11.63
CA PRO A 147 -4.02 15.58 11.25
C PRO A 147 -4.10 16.42 9.96
N GLU A 148 -3.21 17.38 9.79
CA GLU A 148 -3.21 18.25 8.62
C GLU A 148 -2.89 17.49 7.32
N ILE A 149 -2.07 16.44 7.40
CA ILE A 149 -1.77 15.57 6.25
C ILE A 149 -2.92 14.60 6.02
N GLU A 150 -3.49 14.04 7.09
CA GLU A 150 -4.64 13.14 7.00
C GLU A 150 -5.84 13.83 6.34
N ASP A 151 -6.15 15.06 6.73
CA ASP A 151 -7.23 15.87 6.16
C ASP A 151 -7.02 16.10 4.66
N VAL A 152 -5.82 16.52 4.26
CA VAL A 152 -5.48 16.74 2.84
C VAL A 152 -5.59 15.45 2.02
N LEU A 153 -5.16 14.31 2.56
CA LEU A 153 -5.25 13.03 1.86
C LEU A 153 -6.69 12.54 1.76
N ASN A 154 -7.49 12.72 2.81
CA ASN A 154 -8.92 12.40 2.79
C ASN A 154 -9.65 13.26 1.74
N GLU A 155 -9.43 14.58 1.74
CA GLU A 155 -9.98 15.47 0.72
C GLU A 155 -9.59 15.02 -0.69
N ARG A 156 -8.32 14.64 -0.89
CA ARG A 156 -7.85 14.18 -2.20
C ARG A 156 -8.53 12.89 -2.64
N ILE A 157 -8.75 11.95 -1.71
CA ILE A 157 -9.49 10.72 -2.00
C ILE A 157 -10.94 11.04 -2.36
N GLU A 158 -11.58 11.98 -1.66
CA GLU A 158 -12.95 12.41 -2.00
C GLU A 158 -13.02 13.03 -3.39
N GLU A 159 -12.05 13.86 -3.76
CA GLU A 159 -11.95 14.42 -5.11
C GLU A 159 -11.83 13.31 -6.17
N GLU A 160 -10.95 12.33 -5.96
CA GLU A 160 -10.78 11.24 -6.92
C GLU A 160 -12.03 10.35 -7.00
N LEU A 161 -12.64 9.99 -5.87
CA LEU A 161 -13.88 9.19 -5.84
C LEU A 161 -15.06 9.90 -6.53
N SER A 162 -15.12 11.23 -6.47
CA SER A 162 -16.17 12.02 -7.15
C SER A 162 -16.04 12.03 -8.68
N ARG A 163 -14.83 11.80 -9.20
CA ARG A 163 -14.52 11.76 -10.65
C ARG A 163 -14.54 10.33 -11.20
N SER A 164 -14.39 9.36 -10.31
CA SER A 164 -14.28 7.94 -10.61
C SER A 164 -15.60 7.38 -11.12
N VAL A 165 -15.53 6.62 -12.22
CA VAL A 165 -16.66 5.80 -12.66
C VAL A 165 -16.52 4.45 -11.96
N LEU A 166 -16.95 4.40 -10.70
CA LEU A 166 -16.86 3.20 -9.86
C LEU A 166 -17.88 2.15 -10.24
#